data_AF-A0A2P7QIQ3-F1
#
_entry.id   AF-A0A2P7QIQ3-F1
#
_cell.length_a   1.000
_cell.length_b   1.000
_cell.length_c   1.000
_cell.angle_alpha   90.00
_cell.angle_beta   90.00
_cell.angle_gamma   90.00
#
_symmetry.space_group_name_H-M   'P 1'
#
loop_
_entity.id
_entity.type
_entity.pdbx_description
1 polymer ?
#
loop_
_entity_poly.entity_id
_entity_poly.type
_entity_poly.pdbx_seq_one_letter_code
_entity_poly.pdbx_strand_id
1 'polypeptide(L)'
;MTRIKKTRNPGRIGARKENRETAEQGRERKRKARRKGLAPGSRHNQGGEGGGGATRVEKDPRLGSRKPVALVPGEDKAAVARVRVAKPEALTPEQELERLENDERLNTLLDRVEAGDKLDREDAAWLDRTLARHQQLLEQLDLLDDEADAAPADGDDLWSRFMDAELDPAQYQDKEDKS
;
A
#
# COMPACT_ATOMS: atom_id res chain seq x y z
N MET A 1 -52.86 -25.98 -30.36
CA MET A 1 -53.20 -24.54 -30.26
C MET A 1 -52.89 -24.06 -28.85
N THR A 2 -51.98 -23.11 -28.65
CA THR A 2 -51.82 -22.42 -27.35
C THR A 2 -51.50 -20.95 -27.57
N ARG A 3 -52.54 -20.11 -27.70
CA ARG A 3 -52.39 -18.66 -27.84
C ARG A 3 -52.35 -18.04 -26.44
N ILE A 4 -51.15 -17.72 -25.96
CA ILE A 4 -50.98 -16.91 -24.75
C ILE A 4 -51.24 -15.45 -25.13
N LYS A 5 -52.29 -14.84 -24.57
CA LYS A 5 -52.61 -13.43 -24.79
C LYS A 5 -51.77 -12.56 -23.85
N LYS A 6 -51.02 -11.60 -24.42
CA LYS A 6 -50.32 -10.56 -23.65
C LYS A 6 -51.35 -9.64 -23.00
N THR A 7 -51.41 -9.63 -21.67
CA THR A 7 -52.23 -8.69 -20.89
C THR A 7 -51.45 -7.38 -20.70
N ARG A 8 -52.12 -6.24 -20.88
CA ARG A 8 -51.55 -4.93 -20.57
C ARG A 8 -51.73 -4.67 -19.07
N ASN A 9 -50.63 -4.46 -18.35
CA ASN A 9 -50.67 -4.01 -16.97
C ASN A 9 -51.24 -2.57 -16.96
N PRO A 10 -52.39 -2.30 -16.32
CA PRO A 10 -52.90 -0.93 -16.24
C PRO A 10 -51.89 -0.09 -15.46
N GLY A 11 -51.36 0.95 -16.10
CA GLY A 11 -50.46 1.89 -15.45
C GLY A 11 -51.13 2.53 -14.24
N ARG A 12 -50.35 2.95 -13.24
CA ARG A 12 -50.91 3.64 -12.07
C ARG A 12 -51.60 4.93 -12.53
N ILE A 13 -52.89 5.04 -12.21
CA ILE A 13 -53.69 6.22 -12.50
C ILE A 13 -53.39 7.26 -11.44
N GLY A 14 -52.58 8.26 -11.80
CA GLY A 14 -52.25 9.41 -10.95
C GLY A 14 -50.84 9.39 -10.36
N ALA A 15 -50.28 10.60 -10.18
CA ALA A 15 -49.02 10.79 -9.48
C ALA A 15 -49.22 10.47 -7.99
N ARG A 16 -48.32 9.66 -7.41
CA ARG A 16 -48.30 9.44 -5.96
C ARG A 16 -47.95 10.75 -5.27
N LYS A 17 -48.57 11.02 -4.12
CA LYS A 17 -48.14 12.12 -3.26
C LYS A 17 -46.76 11.77 -2.72
N GLU A 18 -45.77 12.60 -3.05
CA GLU A 18 -44.40 12.48 -2.56
C GLU A 18 -44.23 13.35 -1.31
N ASN A 19 -43.32 12.96 -0.41
CA ASN A 19 -42.97 13.77 0.75
C ASN A 19 -42.25 15.05 0.30
N ARG A 20 -42.27 16.10 1.13
CA ARG A 20 -41.66 17.39 0.78
C ARG A 20 -40.17 17.27 0.46
N GLU A 21 -39.45 16.47 1.25
CA GLU A 21 -38.01 16.22 1.07
C GLU A 21 -37.70 15.51 -0.26
N THR A 22 -38.48 14.49 -0.63
CA THR A 22 -38.27 13.76 -1.90
C THR A 22 -38.57 14.64 -3.11
N ALA A 23 -39.56 15.53 -3.00
CA ALA A 23 -39.87 16.50 -4.05
C ALA A 23 -38.77 17.56 -4.22
N GLU A 24 -38.15 18.02 -3.12
CA GLU A 24 -37.02 18.95 -3.15
C GLU A 24 -35.77 18.30 -3.76
N GLN A 25 -35.44 17.06 -3.37
CA GLN A 25 -34.36 16.29 -3.98
C GLN A 25 -34.57 16.06 -5.48
N GLY A 26 -35.80 15.79 -5.92
CA GLY A 26 -36.14 15.66 -7.34
C GLY A 26 -35.90 16.95 -8.13
N ARG A 27 -36.25 18.10 -7.56
CA ARG A 27 -35.99 19.42 -8.16
C ARG A 27 -34.51 19.72 -8.28
N GLU A 28 -33.71 19.37 -7.27
CA GLU A 28 -32.26 19.55 -7.30
C GLU A 28 -31.59 18.67 -8.37
N ARG A 29 -31.97 17.39 -8.47
CA ARG A 29 -31.48 16.49 -9.52
C ARG A 29 -31.79 17.04 -10.91
N LYS A 30 -33.00 17.58 -11.10
CA LYS A 30 -33.41 18.22 -12.35
C LYS A 30 -32.61 19.49 -12.65
N ARG A 31 -32.30 20.32 -11.64
CA ARG A 31 -31.42 21.49 -11.79
C ARG A 31 -29.99 21.10 -12.19
N LYS A 32 -29.42 20.07 -11.54
CA LYS A 32 -28.08 19.55 -11.88
C LYS A 32 -28.04 18.98 -13.30
N ALA A 33 -29.05 18.19 -13.69
CA ALA A 33 -29.17 17.62 -15.02
C ALA A 33 -29.36 18.68 -16.12
N ARG A 34 -30.11 19.77 -15.85
CA ARG A 34 -30.27 20.88 -16.80
C ARG A 34 -28.95 21.55 -17.20
N ARG A 35 -27.96 21.57 -16.30
CA ARG A 35 -26.65 22.15 -16.58
C ARG A 35 -25.76 21.23 -17.44
N LYS A 36 -26.09 19.94 -17.52
CA LYS A 36 -25.39 18.95 -18.33
C LYS A 36 -26.17 18.75 -19.64
N GLY A 37 -25.78 19.46 -20.70
CA GLY A 37 -26.32 19.22 -22.04
C GLY A 37 -26.06 17.79 -22.53
N LEU A 38 -26.75 17.37 -23.58
CA LEU A 38 -26.42 16.12 -24.27
C LEU A 38 -24.99 16.21 -24.83
N ALA A 39 -24.27 15.08 -24.80
CA ALA A 39 -22.95 15.01 -25.40
C ALA A 39 -23.03 15.32 -26.91
N PRO A 40 -21.99 15.96 -27.49
CA PRO A 40 -21.96 16.20 -28.93
C PRO A 40 -22.05 14.88 -29.69
N GLY A 41 -22.81 14.88 -30.79
CA GLY A 41 -22.97 13.69 -31.61
C GLY A 41 -21.64 13.20 -32.21
N SER A 42 -21.61 11.92 -32.58
CA SER A 42 -20.41 11.21 -33.05
C SER A 42 -19.64 11.90 -34.20
N ARG A 43 -20.26 12.79 -34.97
CA ARG A 43 -19.60 13.54 -36.06
C ARG A 43 -18.68 14.66 -35.57
N HIS A 44 -18.92 15.20 -34.39
CA HIS A 44 -18.17 16.32 -33.82
C HIS A 44 -17.29 15.91 -32.64
N ASN A 45 -17.42 14.66 -32.18
CA ASN A 45 -16.53 14.08 -31.19
C ASN A 45 -15.36 13.46 -31.94
N GLN A 46 -14.40 14.29 -32.35
CA GLN A 46 -13.08 13.83 -32.75
C GLN A 46 -12.54 13.00 -31.58
N GLY A 47 -12.30 11.71 -31.82
CA GLY A 47 -12.00 10.73 -30.77
C GLY A 47 -10.86 11.21 -29.89
N GLY A 48 -11.21 11.83 -28.76
CA GLY A 48 -10.24 12.19 -27.74
C GLY A 48 -9.55 10.90 -27.31
N GLU A 49 -8.23 10.96 -27.13
CA GLU A 49 -7.43 9.85 -26.64
C GLU A 49 -8.11 9.27 -25.41
N GLY A 50 -8.78 8.13 -25.63
CA GLY A 50 -9.44 7.38 -24.59
C GLY A 50 -8.35 6.84 -23.69
N GLY A 51 -8.05 7.59 -22.62
CA GLY A 51 -7.41 7.05 -21.44
C GLY A 51 -8.35 6.00 -20.85
N GLY A 52 -8.25 4.76 -21.35
CA GLY A 52 -9.09 3.67 -20.90
C GLY A 52 -9.06 2.45 -21.82
N GLY A 53 -8.28 1.46 -21.42
CA GLY A 53 -8.41 0.07 -21.89
C GLY A 53 -7.70 -0.20 -23.21
N ALA A 54 -6.81 -1.20 -23.19
CA ALA A 54 -6.14 -1.75 -24.34
C ALA A 54 -7.14 -2.41 -25.32
N THR A 55 -7.85 -1.61 -26.10
CA THR A 55 -8.54 -2.13 -27.29
C THR A 55 -7.50 -2.23 -28.40
N ARG A 56 -7.18 -3.46 -28.78
CA ARG A 56 -6.30 -3.82 -29.90
C ARG A 56 -6.88 -3.23 -31.18
N VAL A 57 -6.42 -2.04 -31.56
CA VAL A 57 -6.67 -1.47 -32.87
C VAL A 57 -5.93 -2.36 -33.89
N GLU A 58 -6.67 -2.95 -34.82
CA GLU A 58 -6.10 -3.72 -35.94
C GLU A 58 -5.18 -2.80 -36.74
N LYS A 59 -3.89 -3.14 -36.80
CA LYS A 59 -2.88 -2.39 -37.56
C LYS A 59 -2.79 -2.96 -38.97
N ASP A 60 -2.65 -2.09 -39.96
CA ASP A 60 -2.49 -2.47 -41.37
C ASP A 60 -1.28 -3.39 -41.54
N PRO A 61 -1.43 -4.60 -42.11
CA PRO A 61 -0.34 -5.56 -42.30
C PRO A 61 0.78 -5.06 -43.21
N ARG A 62 0.56 -4.02 -44.02
CA ARG A 62 1.60 -3.41 -44.88
C ARG A 62 2.53 -2.48 -44.11
N LEU A 63 2.11 -2.00 -42.93
CA LEU A 63 2.93 -1.18 -42.05
C LEU A 63 3.69 -2.12 -41.10
N GLY A 64 4.97 -2.33 -41.39
CA GLY A 64 5.87 -3.08 -40.50
C GLY A 64 6.02 -2.43 -39.12
N SER A 65 6.77 -3.07 -38.22
CA SER A 65 6.95 -2.62 -36.84
C SER A 65 7.83 -1.37 -36.72
N ARG A 66 7.28 -0.19 -37.03
CA ARG A 66 7.91 1.13 -36.77
C ARG A 66 7.70 1.60 -35.32
N LYS A 67 7.74 0.66 -34.36
CA LYS A 67 7.67 1.01 -32.94
C LYS A 67 9.04 1.59 -32.54
N PRO A 68 9.13 2.83 -32.05
CA PRO A 68 10.39 3.39 -31.59
C PRO A 68 10.88 2.61 -30.36
N VAL A 69 12.16 2.25 -30.35
CA VAL A 69 12.84 1.61 -29.21
C VAL A 69 13.62 2.70 -28.47
N ALA A 70 13.51 2.73 -27.14
CA ALA A 70 14.28 3.66 -26.32
C ALA A 70 15.76 3.26 -26.33
N LEU A 71 16.65 4.23 -26.55
CA LEU A 71 18.10 4.01 -26.66
C LEU A 71 18.85 4.17 -25.33
N VAL A 72 18.15 4.60 -24.27
CA VAL A 72 18.71 4.80 -22.93
C VAL A 72 18.04 3.80 -21.97
N PRO A 73 18.81 3.00 -21.21
CA PRO A 73 18.24 2.14 -20.19
C PRO A 73 17.69 3.01 -19.05
N GLY A 74 16.36 3.08 -18.92
CA GLY A 74 15.69 3.74 -17.79
C GLY A 74 14.63 4.79 -18.14
N GLU A 75 14.46 5.16 -19.41
CA GLU A 75 13.41 6.09 -19.84
C GLU A 75 12.24 5.37 -20.51
N ASP A 76 11.67 4.39 -19.82
CA ASP A 76 10.26 4.08 -20.05
C ASP A 76 9.49 5.34 -19.67
N LYS A 77 8.88 6.00 -20.67
CA LYS A 77 7.94 7.09 -20.44
C LYS A 77 6.88 6.57 -19.49
N ALA A 78 7.07 6.88 -18.21
CA ALA A 78 6.10 6.65 -17.16
C ALA A 78 4.81 7.31 -17.65
N ALA A 79 3.90 6.49 -18.16
CA ALA A 79 2.52 6.87 -18.35
C ALA A 79 2.13 7.51 -17.03
N VAL A 80 1.83 8.82 -17.06
CA VAL A 80 1.55 9.66 -15.89
C VAL A 80 0.70 8.84 -14.94
N ALA A 81 1.38 8.19 -14.00
CA ALA A 81 0.74 7.39 -13.02
C ALA A 81 0.03 8.45 -12.22
N ARG A 82 -1.30 8.44 -12.30
CA ARG A 82 -2.13 9.12 -11.31
C ARG A 82 -1.42 8.82 -10.00
N VAL A 83 -0.90 9.86 -9.35
CA VAL A 83 -0.39 9.74 -7.99
C VAL A 83 -1.58 9.19 -7.23
N ARG A 84 -1.65 7.86 -7.14
CA ARG A 84 -2.31 7.19 -6.05
C ARG A 84 -1.61 7.87 -4.90
N VAL A 85 -2.35 8.70 -4.17
CA VAL A 85 -1.93 9.12 -2.85
C VAL A 85 -1.45 7.84 -2.22
N ALA A 86 -0.12 7.67 -2.17
CA ALA A 86 0.47 6.52 -1.54
C ALA A 86 -0.13 6.63 -0.15
N LYS A 87 -0.99 5.66 0.20
CA LYS A 87 -1.40 5.51 1.58
C LYS A 87 -0.07 5.54 2.32
N PRO A 88 0.15 6.52 3.24
CA PRO A 88 1.45 6.66 3.87
C PRO A 88 1.81 5.26 4.32
N GLU A 89 2.93 4.74 3.79
CA GLU A 89 3.37 3.39 4.11
C GLU A 89 3.34 3.35 5.63
N ALA A 90 2.45 2.52 6.16
CA ALA A 90 2.34 2.41 7.59
C ALA A 90 3.71 1.90 8.01
N LEU A 91 4.47 2.76 8.69
CA LEU A 91 5.79 2.43 9.21
C LEU A 91 5.64 1.07 9.90
N THR A 92 6.49 0.12 9.55
CA THR A 92 6.52 -1.13 10.29
C THR A 92 6.88 -0.79 11.75
N PRO A 93 6.44 -1.58 12.75
CA PRO A 93 6.80 -1.32 14.13
C PRO A 93 8.32 -1.18 14.34
N GLU A 94 9.12 -1.94 13.60
CA GLU A 94 10.59 -1.84 13.55
C GLU A 94 11.07 -0.47 13.05
N GLN A 95 10.53 0.01 11.92
CA GLN A 95 10.91 1.32 11.38
C GLN A 95 10.49 2.49 12.28
N GLU A 96 9.36 2.34 13.00
CA GLU A 96 8.96 3.33 13.98
C GLU A 96 9.90 3.33 15.20
N LEU A 97 10.32 2.15 15.65
CA LEU A 97 11.27 1.99 16.75
C LEU A 97 12.63 2.62 16.39
N GLU A 98 13.21 2.25 15.25
CA GLU A 98 14.47 2.81 14.74
C GLU A 98 14.41 4.34 14.63
N ARG A 99 13.26 4.88 14.20
CA ARG A 99 13.08 6.32 14.10
C ARG A 99 13.06 6.98 15.47
N LEU A 100 12.43 6.38 16.48
CA LEU A 100 12.41 6.90 17.84
C LEU A 100 13.79 6.89 18.47
N GLU A 101 14.54 5.79 18.32
CA GLU A 101 15.92 5.67 18.82
C GLU A 101 16.87 6.71 18.18
N ASN A 102 16.65 7.02 16.90
CA ASN A 102 17.42 8.03 16.18
C ASN A 102 16.88 9.47 16.32
N ASP A 103 15.87 9.74 17.17
CA ASP A 103 15.34 11.10 17.36
C ASP A 103 16.27 11.95 18.23
N GLU A 104 16.85 13.01 17.63
CA GLU A 104 17.71 13.97 18.33
C GLU A 104 17.04 14.61 19.55
N ARG A 105 15.73 14.86 19.49
CA ARG A 105 15.00 15.45 20.62
C ARG A 105 14.94 14.48 21.79
N LEU A 106 14.70 13.19 21.52
CA LEU A 106 14.66 12.18 22.58
C LEU A 106 16.02 12.09 23.27
N ASN A 107 17.09 11.95 22.48
CA ASN A 107 18.46 11.84 22.98
C ASN A 107 18.87 13.06 23.82
N THR A 108 18.60 14.27 23.34
CA THR A 108 18.94 15.49 24.10
C THR A 108 18.17 15.65 25.41
N LEU A 109 16.94 15.15 25.50
CA LEU A 109 16.18 15.16 26.75
C LEU A 109 16.71 14.11 27.74
N LEU A 110 17.11 12.93 27.25
CA LEU A 110 17.73 11.90 28.06
C LEU A 110 19.06 12.38 28.65
N ASP A 111 19.94 12.98 27.85
CA ASP A 111 21.22 13.54 28.31
C ASP A 111 21.02 14.57 29.46
N ARG A 112 19.98 15.40 29.37
CA ARG A 112 19.65 16.39 30.42
C ARG A 112 19.17 15.71 31.70
N VAL A 113 18.37 14.66 31.59
CA VAL A 113 17.93 13.87 32.74
C VAL A 113 19.12 13.19 33.41
N GLU A 114 20.05 12.64 32.63
CA GLU A 114 21.30 12.06 33.15
C GLU A 114 22.19 13.11 33.83
N ALA A 115 22.24 14.33 33.28
CA ALA A 115 22.92 15.46 33.90
C ALA A 115 22.23 15.96 35.19
N GLY A 116 21.01 15.49 35.48
CA GLY A 116 20.21 15.89 36.65
C GLY A 116 19.50 17.23 36.49
N ASP A 117 19.38 17.74 35.27
CA ASP A 117 18.66 18.98 34.98
C ASP A 117 17.15 18.80 35.12
N LYS A 118 16.47 19.86 35.55
CA LYS A 118 15.00 19.85 35.66
C LYS A 118 14.37 20.12 34.30
N LEU A 119 13.65 19.11 33.78
CA LEU A 119 12.82 19.23 32.59
C LEU A 119 11.59 20.10 32.86
N ASP A 120 11.12 20.80 31.83
CA ASP A 120 9.81 21.44 31.85
C ASP A 120 8.70 20.37 31.83
N ARG A 121 7.51 20.74 32.30
CA ARG A 121 6.36 19.82 32.39
C ARG A 121 5.95 19.27 31.03
N GLU A 122 6.03 20.09 29.99
CA GLU A 122 5.68 19.67 28.63
C GLU A 122 6.70 18.65 28.06
N ASP A 123 7.99 18.89 28.29
CA ASP A 123 9.06 18.00 27.85
C ASP A 123 9.06 16.68 28.63
N ALA A 124 8.81 16.72 29.94
CA ALA A 124 8.66 15.51 30.76
C ALA A 124 7.46 14.66 30.29
N ALA A 125 6.30 15.29 30.07
CA ALA A 125 5.12 14.57 29.57
C ALA A 125 5.32 14.01 28.15
N TRP A 126 6.08 14.70 27.31
CA TRP A 126 6.45 14.21 25.98
C TRP A 126 7.40 13.01 26.09
N LEU A 127 8.43 13.10 26.94
CA LEU A 127 9.40 12.02 27.17
C LEU A 127 8.69 10.76 27.69
N ASP A 128 7.84 10.89 28.70
CA ASP A 128 7.05 9.78 29.26
C ASP A 128 6.19 9.10 28.20
N ARG A 129 5.51 9.89 27.36
CA ARG A 129 4.70 9.37 26.25
C ARG A 129 5.54 8.63 25.21
N THR A 130 6.71 9.17 24.87
CA THR A 130 7.63 8.57 23.88
C THR A 130 8.21 7.27 24.41
N LEU A 131 8.63 7.22 25.68
CA LEU A 131 9.11 6.00 26.33
C LEU A 131 8.02 4.92 26.43
N ALA A 132 6.78 5.31 26.76
CA ALA A 132 5.65 4.38 26.75
C ALA A 132 5.37 3.82 25.34
N ARG A 133 5.50 4.65 24.30
CA ARG A 133 5.37 4.19 22.91
C ARG A 133 6.51 3.22 22.54
N HIS A 134 7.73 3.51 22.95
CA HIS A 134 8.89 2.65 22.73
C HIS A 134 8.69 1.26 23.36
N GLN A 135 8.23 1.19 24.62
CA GLN A 135 7.90 -0.08 25.29
C GLN A 135 6.83 -0.86 24.54
N GLN A 136 5.77 -0.19 24.08
CA GLN A 136 4.72 -0.83 23.28
C GLN A 136 5.26 -1.40 21.96
N LEU A 137 6.20 -0.71 21.31
CA LEU A 137 6.82 -1.19 20.07
C LEU A 137 7.68 -2.43 20.33
N LEU A 138 8.43 -2.45 21.43
CA LEU A 138 9.21 -3.63 21.83
C LEU A 138 8.30 -4.83 22.16
N GLU A 139 7.18 -4.63 22.85
CA GLU A 139 6.18 -5.68 23.12
C GLU A 139 5.56 -6.21 21.82
N GLN A 140 5.24 -5.33 20.86
CA GLN A 140 4.72 -5.73 19.54
C GLN A 140 5.71 -6.56 18.73
N LEU A 141 7.00 -6.36 18.95
CA LEU A 141 8.07 -7.09 18.30
C LEU A 141 8.51 -8.33 19.10
N ASP A 142 7.89 -8.60 20.24
CA ASP A 142 8.25 -9.70 21.14
C ASP A 142 9.71 -9.62 21.62
N LEU A 143 10.22 -8.38 21.72
CA LEU A 143 11.57 -8.06 22.20
C LEU A 143 11.58 -7.75 23.71
N LEU A 144 10.42 -7.75 24.37
CA LEU A 144 10.33 -7.68 25.82
C LEU A 144 10.54 -9.08 26.39
N ASP A 145 11.58 -9.24 27.20
CA ASP A 145 12.08 -10.51 27.75
C ASP A 145 11.15 -11.18 28.79
N ASP A 146 9.86 -10.86 28.80
CA ASP A 146 8.90 -11.32 29.81
C ASP A 146 8.34 -12.73 29.53
N GLU A 147 8.58 -13.31 28.34
CA GLU A 147 8.22 -14.69 27.98
C GLU A 147 9.46 -15.57 27.64
N ALA A 148 10.66 -15.19 28.11
CA ALA A 148 11.88 -15.99 27.99
C ALA A 148 12.08 -17.00 29.15
N ASP A 149 11.01 -17.47 29.79
CA ASP A 149 11.06 -18.62 30.72
C ASP A 149 10.82 -19.96 30.00
N ALA A 150 11.02 -19.97 28.68
CA ALA A 150 11.38 -21.19 27.97
C ALA A 150 12.92 -21.22 27.90
N ALA A 151 13.55 -21.75 28.95
CA ALA A 151 14.94 -22.18 28.89
C ALA A 151 15.17 -22.83 27.52
N PRO A 152 16.17 -22.38 26.71
CA PRO A 152 16.50 -23.05 25.47
C PRO A 152 17.02 -24.43 25.86
N ALA A 153 16.11 -25.41 25.93
CA ALA A 153 16.47 -26.78 25.67
C ALA A 153 17.18 -26.74 24.33
N ASP A 154 18.45 -27.12 24.34
CA ASP A 154 19.21 -27.43 23.13
C ASP A 154 19.96 -26.24 22.46
N GLY A 155 20.37 -25.23 23.22
CA GLY A 155 21.42 -24.28 22.76
C GLY A 155 22.75 -24.98 22.45
N ASP A 156 23.06 -26.03 23.22
CA ASP A 156 24.23 -26.89 22.99
C ASP A 156 24.06 -27.77 21.74
N ASP A 157 22.85 -28.21 21.38
CA ASP A 157 22.62 -29.10 20.23
C ASP A 157 22.81 -28.37 18.88
N LEU A 158 22.46 -27.08 18.81
CA LEU A 158 22.68 -26.28 17.61
C LEU A 158 24.17 -25.98 17.37
N TRP A 159 24.90 -25.64 18.43
CA TRP A 159 26.34 -25.43 18.36
C TRP A 159 27.10 -26.74 18.11
N SER A 160 26.71 -27.81 18.79
CA SER A 160 27.26 -29.15 18.58
C SER A 160 26.96 -29.65 17.16
N ARG A 161 25.73 -29.55 16.63
CA ARG A 161 25.41 -29.90 15.24
C ARG A 161 26.26 -29.12 14.24
N PHE A 162 26.52 -27.84 14.50
CA PHE A 162 27.37 -27.01 13.64
C PHE A 162 28.83 -27.46 13.66
N MET A 163 29.35 -27.83 14.84
CA MET A 163 30.73 -28.33 15.00
C MET A 163 30.89 -29.79 14.52
N ASP A 164 29.87 -30.62 14.71
CA ASP A 164 29.85 -32.07 14.41
C ASP A 164 29.50 -32.34 12.93
N ALA A 165 28.95 -31.35 12.21
CA ALA A 165 28.91 -31.33 10.75
C ALA A 165 30.31 -31.06 10.16
N GLU A 166 31.32 -31.78 10.67
CA GLU A 166 32.72 -31.63 10.36
C GLU A 166 32.96 -31.67 8.84
N LEU A 167 33.47 -30.54 8.37
CA LEU A 167 34.21 -30.39 7.12
C LEU A 167 35.41 -31.35 7.15
N ASP A 168 35.28 -32.54 6.57
CA ASP A 168 36.38 -33.51 6.42
C ASP A 168 37.50 -32.93 5.53
N PRO A 169 38.64 -32.51 6.10
CA PRO A 169 39.71 -31.89 5.33
C PRO A 169 40.48 -32.93 4.48
N ALA A 170 40.26 -34.23 4.69
CA ALA A 170 40.89 -35.28 3.89
C ALA A 170 40.29 -35.41 2.48
N GLN A 171 39.09 -34.86 2.24
CA GLN A 171 38.47 -34.79 0.90
C GLN A 171 39.19 -33.84 -0.06
N TYR A 172 40.06 -32.95 0.45
CA TYR A 172 40.74 -31.91 -0.34
C TYR A 172 42.27 -32.07 -0.37
N GLN A 173 42.83 -33.14 0.20
CA GLN A 173 44.25 -33.44 -0.02
C GLN A 173 44.41 -34.14 -1.37
N ASP A 174 44.50 -33.32 -2.42
CA ASP A 174 44.97 -33.75 -3.74
C ASP A 174 46.28 -34.53 -3.58
N LYS A 175 46.29 -35.77 -4.04
CA LYS A 175 47.49 -36.59 -4.06
C LYS A 175 48.47 -35.97 -5.03
N GLU A 176 49.51 -35.33 -4.51
CA GLU A 176 50.63 -34.84 -5.30
C GLU A 176 51.27 -36.03 -6.03
N ASP A 177 50.99 -36.14 -7.34
CA ASP A 177 51.69 -37.03 -8.25
C ASP A 177 53.17 -36.62 -8.31
N LYS A 178 54.01 -37.38 -7.58
CA LYS A 178 55.47 -37.31 -7.65
C LYS A 178 55.92 -37.63 -9.07
N SER A 179 56.51 -36.64 -9.74
CA SER A 179 57.36 -36.81 -10.92
C SER A 179 58.71 -37.41 -10.56
#